data_AF-A0A8H2W8V3-F1
#
_entry.id   AF-A0A8H2W8V3-F1
#
_cell.length_a   1.000
_cell.length_b   1.000
_cell.length_c   1.000
_cell.angle_alpha   90.00
_cell.angle_beta   90.00
_cell.angle_gamma   90.00
#
_symmetry.space_group_name_H-M   'P 1'
#
loop_
_entity.id
_entity.type
_entity.pdbx_description
1 polymer ?
#
loop_
_entity_poly.entity_id
_entity_poly.type
_entity_poly.pdbx_seq_one_letter_code
_entity_poly.pdbx_strand_id
1 'polypeptide(L)'
;MFTKLLIVTALASAAFATECTRTYTVKEGDWCDTISQANNASTYQLSTINADKINDSCTNLEVGQVLCLGTKDQDCTITHNVVYGDTCDKILQGAAINATMLYANNPQIDEYCSNIYIGEVLCVANAYAAPEAVPDRHVGSPGGEPAGPPASVPYPEAKPTSKPKSNDPAPAPAPENSDPAPAPAPESNNSAPAPEPENTQPPATSPDNDDDDADLPECEDPNDDGY
;
A
#
# COMPACT_ATOMS: atom_id res chain seq x y z
N MET A 1 -66.21 -1.69 1.68
CA MET A 1 -65.09 -1.77 0.72
C MET A 1 -64.12 -0.66 1.07
N PHE A 2 -62.98 -0.98 1.70
CA PHE A 2 -61.95 0.01 2.07
C PHE A 2 -60.69 -0.27 1.25
N THR A 3 -60.46 0.55 0.23
CA THR A 3 -59.25 0.48 -0.61
C THR A 3 -58.09 1.08 0.19
N LYS A 4 -57.16 0.23 0.64
CA LYS A 4 -55.91 0.69 1.26
C LYS A 4 -54.99 1.22 0.16
N LEU A 5 -54.72 2.52 0.21
CA LEU A 5 -53.71 3.18 -0.63
C LEU A 5 -52.34 2.92 -0.01
N LEU A 6 -51.51 2.10 -0.66
CA LEU A 6 -50.11 1.92 -0.29
C LEU A 6 -49.29 3.05 -0.92
N ILE A 7 -48.81 3.96 -0.08
CA ILE A 7 -47.86 5.01 -0.49
C ILE A 7 -46.47 4.37 -0.46
N VAL A 8 -45.91 4.12 -1.65
CA VAL A 8 -44.52 3.72 -1.81
C VAL A 8 -43.68 4.98 -1.88
N THR A 9 -42.99 5.33 -0.79
CA THR A 9 -42.00 6.40 -0.78
C THR A 9 -40.71 5.89 -1.43
N ALA A 10 -40.42 6.37 -2.64
CA ALA A 10 -39.13 6.16 -3.30
C ALA A 10 -38.08 7.05 -2.62
N LEU A 11 -37.13 6.42 -1.91
CA LEU A 11 -35.90 7.08 -1.46
C LEU A 11 -35.00 7.23 -2.69
N ALA A 12 -34.93 8.44 -3.24
CA ALA A 12 -33.95 8.77 -4.28
C ALA A 12 -32.58 8.94 -3.62
N SER A 13 -31.69 7.97 -3.81
CA SER A 13 -30.28 8.10 -3.43
C SER A 13 -29.61 9.10 -4.39
N ALA A 14 -29.25 10.28 -3.90
CA ALA A 14 -28.44 11.21 -4.66
C ALA A 14 -27.00 10.69 -4.71
N ALA A 15 -26.58 10.17 -5.87
CA ALA A 15 -25.17 9.91 -6.13
C ALA A 15 -24.47 11.26 -6.33
N PHE A 16 -23.66 11.68 -5.37
CA PHE A 16 -22.74 12.79 -5.58
C PHE A 16 -21.64 12.30 -6.50
N ALA A 17 -21.59 12.82 -7.73
CA ALA A 17 -20.46 12.57 -8.60
C ALA A 17 -19.22 13.20 -7.95
N THR A 18 -18.30 12.35 -7.49
CA THR A 18 -17.03 12.78 -6.93
C THR A 18 -16.27 13.61 -7.98
N GLU A 19 -15.88 14.83 -7.62
CA GLU A 19 -15.20 15.75 -8.53
C GLU A 19 -13.76 15.30 -8.79
N CYS A 20 -13.45 15.02 -10.07
CA CYS A 20 -12.11 14.70 -10.50
C CYS A 20 -11.21 15.94 -10.45
N THR A 21 -10.06 15.85 -9.79
CA THR A 21 -9.11 16.96 -9.60
C THR A 21 -7.87 16.85 -10.47
N ARG A 22 -7.49 15.63 -10.85
CA ARG A 22 -6.36 15.35 -11.74
C ARG A 22 -6.80 14.41 -12.84
N THR A 23 -6.48 14.75 -14.09
CA THR A 23 -6.85 13.96 -15.26
C THR A 23 -5.63 13.55 -16.06
N TYR A 24 -5.78 12.47 -16.82
CA TYR A 24 -4.81 12.01 -17.77
C TYR A 24 -5.49 11.63 -19.08
N THR A 25 -4.87 11.97 -20.21
CA THR A 25 -5.35 11.57 -21.54
C THR A 25 -4.49 10.41 -22.03
N VAL A 26 -5.14 9.26 -22.25
CA VAL A 26 -4.51 8.03 -22.71
C VAL A 26 -3.80 8.26 -24.04
N LYS A 27 -2.57 7.78 -24.13
CA LYS A 27 -1.70 7.81 -25.32
C LYS A 27 -1.50 6.39 -25.84
N GLU A 28 -1.00 6.32 -27.06
CA GLU A 28 -0.60 5.04 -27.66
C GLU A 28 0.50 4.37 -26.82
N GLY A 29 0.32 3.09 -26.49
CA GLY A 29 1.25 2.30 -25.68
C GLY A 29 1.06 2.43 -24.16
N ASP A 30 0.07 3.19 -23.69
CA ASP A 30 -0.23 3.30 -22.26
C ASP A 30 -0.89 2.02 -21.71
N TRP A 31 -0.62 1.75 -20.44
CA TRP A 31 -1.36 0.81 -19.60
C TRP A 31 -1.58 1.43 -18.21
N CYS A 32 -2.50 0.92 -17.41
CA CYS A 32 -2.81 1.53 -16.11
C CYS A 32 -1.57 1.72 -15.22
N ASP A 33 -0.65 0.76 -15.20
CA ASP A 33 0.56 0.86 -14.41
C ASP A 33 1.51 1.93 -14.94
N THR A 34 1.75 2.02 -16.26
CA THR A 34 2.64 3.06 -16.81
C THR A 34 2.05 4.47 -16.62
N ILE A 35 0.73 4.61 -16.73
CA ILE A 35 0.01 5.85 -16.40
C ILE A 35 0.20 6.18 -14.92
N SER A 36 -0.04 5.22 -14.04
CA SER A 36 0.07 5.38 -12.58
C SER A 36 1.48 5.80 -12.17
N GLN A 37 2.50 5.12 -12.69
CA GLN A 37 3.92 5.39 -12.43
C GLN A 37 4.31 6.80 -12.90
N ALA A 38 3.88 7.20 -14.10
CA ALA A 38 4.25 8.50 -14.67
C ALA A 38 3.56 9.68 -13.98
N ASN A 39 2.45 9.45 -13.27
CA ASN A 39 1.60 10.50 -12.73
C ASN A 39 1.48 10.50 -11.19
N ASN A 40 2.25 9.65 -10.50
CA ASN A 40 2.14 9.42 -9.05
C ASN A 40 0.68 9.23 -8.65
N ALA A 41 0.04 8.22 -9.25
CA ALA A 41 -1.31 7.81 -8.92
C ALA A 41 -1.26 6.32 -8.59
N SER A 42 -2.03 5.87 -7.60
CA SER A 42 -2.12 4.43 -7.31
C SER A 42 -2.86 3.70 -8.45
N THR A 43 -2.37 2.52 -8.83
CA THR A 43 -3.06 1.64 -9.80
C THR A 43 -4.47 1.29 -9.31
N TYR A 44 -4.62 1.02 -8.00
CA TYR A 44 -5.92 0.80 -7.38
C TYR A 44 -6.86 2.00 -7.56
N GLN A 45 -6.35 3.19 -7.25
CA GLN A 45 -7.12 4.42 -7.35
C GLN A 45 -7.56 4.70 -8.79
N LEU A 46 -6.63 4.56 -9.75
CA LEU A 46 -6.91 4.73 -11.18
C LEU A 46 -8.00 3.75 -11.67
N SER A 47 -7.87 2.46 -11.36
CA SER A 47 -8.85 1.45 -11.76
C SER A 47 -10.22 1.69 -11.16
N THR A 48 -10.27 2.05 -9.87
CA THR A 48 -11.53 2.16 -9.12
C THR A 48 -12.33 3.40 -9.50
N ILE A 49 -11.69 4.57 -9.61
CA ILE A 49 -12.37 5.82 -9.95
C ILE A 49 -12.92 5.79 -11.39
N ASN A 50 -12.28 5.03 -12.28
CA ASN A 50 -12.68 4.92 -13.68
C ASN A 50 -13.41 3.60 -13.97
N ALA A 51 -14.00 2.97 -12.96
CA ALA A 51 -14.66 1.67 -13.13
C ALA A 51 -15.83 1.68 -14.13
N ASP A 52 -16.40 2.85 -14.42
CA ASP A 52 -17.42 3.09 -15.44
C ASP A 52 -16.86 3.13 -16.89
N LYS A 53 -15.53 3.26 -17.03
CA LYS A 53 -14.83 3.46 -18.31
C LYS A 53 -13.81 2.37 -18.64
N ILE A 54 -13.17 1.80 -17.62
CA ILE A 54 -12.12 0.80 -17.78
C ILE A 54 -12.45 -0.47 -16.99
N ASN A 55 -12.09 -1.62 -17.53
CA ASN A 55 -12.20 -2.91 -16.85
C ASN A 55 -11.10 -3.07 -15.79
N ASP A 56 -11.26 -4.07 -14.93
CA ASP A 56 -10.36 -4.35 -13.81
C ASP A 56 -8.94 -4.71 -14.25
N SER A 57 -8.82 -5.38 -15.40
CA SER A 57 -7.58 -5.79 -16.05
C SER A 57 -6.90 -4.66 -16.82
N CYS A 58 -7.53 -3.49 -16.93
CA CYS A 58 -7.07 -2.36 -17.73
C CYS A 58 -6.74 -2.66 -19.21
N THR A 59 -7.46 -3.62 -19.81
CA THR A 59 -7.21 -4.08 -21.20
C THR A 59 -8.01 -3.30 -22.25
N ASN A 60 -8.85 -2.35 -21.85
CA ASN A 60 -9.77 -1.62 -22.73
C ASN A 60 -9.50 -0.10 -22.80
N LEU A 61 -8.26 0.32 -22.56
CA LEU A 61 -7.88 1.73 -22.72
C LEU A 61 -8.02 2.19 -24.18
N GLU A 62 -8.59 3.37 -24.39
CA GLU A 62 -8.72 3.98 -25.71
C GLU A 62 -7.84 5.22 -25.83
N VAL A 63 -7.04 5.34 -26.90
CA VAL A 63 -6.23 6.55 -27.13
C VAL A 63 -7.13 7.79 -27.21
N GLY A 64 -6.79 8.83 -26.45
CA GLY A 64 -7.59 10.05 -26.32
C GLY A 64 -8.64 10.00 -25.21
N GLN A 65 -8.87 8.84 -24.59
CA GLN A 65 -9.75 8.70 -23.42
C GLN A 65 -9.21 9.52 -22.25
N VAL A 66 -10.09 10.23 -21.55
CA VAL A 66 -9.75 11.00 -20.35
C VAL A 66 -10.08 10.19 -19.10
N LEU A 67 -9.03 9.81 -18.38
CA LEU A 67 -9.10 9.13 -17.10
C LEU A 67 -8.96 10.13 -15.95
N CYS A 68 -9.63 9.82 -14.85
CA CYS A 68 -9.43 10.53 -13.60
C CYS A 68 -8.32 9.86 -12.79
N LEU A 69 -7.31 10.62 -12.40
CA LEU A 69 -6.21 10.12 -11.58
C LEU A 69 -6.50 10.24 -10.09
N GLY A 70 -7.33 11.20 -9.70
CA GLY A 70 -7.62 11.52 -8.30
C GLY A 70 -8.76 12.52 -8.18
N THR A 71 -9.35 12.56 -7.00
CA THR A 71 -10.54 13.38 -6.71
C THR A 71 -10.31 14.25 -5.50
N LYS A 72 -11.27 15.15 -5.22
CA LYS A 72 -11.12 16.18 -4.17
C LYS A 72 -10.65 15.65 -2.81
N ASP A 73 -11.12 14.48 -2.40
CA ASP A 73 -10.83 13.89 -1.08
C ASP A 73 -10.09 12.54 -1.18
N GLN A 74 -9.89 12.03 -2.40
CA GLN A 74 -9.25 10.74 -2.67
C GLN A 74 -8.28 10.91 -3.84
N ASP A 75 -7.07 11.40 -3.53
CA ASP A 75 -5.97 11.56 -4.48
C ASP A 75 -4.63 11.23 -3.81
N CYS A 76 -4.29 9.95 -3.79
CA CYS A 76 -2.99 9.52 -3.31
C CYS A 76 -1.87 9.88 -4.28
N THR A 77 -1.04 10.84 -3.89
CA THR A 77 0.12 11.33 -4.65
C THR A 77 1.47 10.89 -4.06
N ILE A 78 1.46 10.24 -2.90
CA ILE A 78 2.64 9.62 -2.28
C ILE A 78 2.56 8.13 -2.59
N THR A 79 3.33 7.69 -3.59
CA THR A 79 3.22 6.34 -4.15
C THR A 79 4.55 5.58 -4.09
N HIS A 80 4.46 4.25 -4.14
CA HIS A 80 5.58 3.34 -4.30
C HIS A 80 5.37 2.48 -5.54
N ASN A 81 6.38 2.39 -6.41
CA ASN A 81 6.34 1.51 -7.58
C ASN A 81 6.98 0.18 -7.18
N VAL A 82 6.22 -0.90 -7.23
CA VAL A 82 6.69 -2.23 -6.84
C VAL A 82 7.81 -2.68 -7.79
N VAL A 83 8.92 -3.10 -7.21
CA VAL A 83 10.09 -3.63 -7.93
C VAL A 83 10.43 -5.05 -7.49
N TYR A 84 11.35 -5.68 -8.21
CA TYR A 84 11.81 -7.03 -7.86
C TYR A 84 12.34 -7.10 -6.44
N GLY A 85 11.85 -8.08 -5.67
CA GLY A 85 12.27 -8.33 -4.29
C GLY A 85 11.56 -7.46 -3.24
N ASP A 86 10.61 -6.62 -3.63
CA ASP A 86 9.73 -5.93 -2.69
C ASP A 86 8.83 -6.92 -1.93
N THR A 87 8.57 -6.58 -0.68
CA THR A 87 7.54 -7.20 0.17
C THR A 87 6.79 -6.08 0.87
N CYS A 88 5.58 -6.33 1.35
CA CYS A 88 4.85 -5.30 2.11
C CYS A 88 5.67 -4.78 3.30
N ASP A 89 6.41 -5.63 4.02
CA ASP A 89 7.26 -5.19 5.14
C ASP A 89 8.34 -4.20 4.71
N LYS A 90 9.01 -4.45 3.58
CA LYS A 90 10.03 -3.54 3.03
C LYS A 90 9.40 -2.21 2.60
N ILE A 91 8.23 -2.27 1.97
CA ILE A 91 7.48 -1.09 1.52
C ILE A 91 7.03 -0.25 2.72
N LEU A 92 6.45 -0.88 3.75
CA LEU A 92 6.04 -0.25 5.00
C LEU A 92 7.22 0.46 5.68
N GLN A 93 8.34 -0.25 5.81
CA GLN A 93 9.56 0.31 6.42
C GLN A 93 10.12 1.47 5.58
N GLY A 94 10.20 1.30 4.26
CA GLY A 94 10.73 2.30 3.34
C GLY A 94 9.89 3.58 3.29
N ALA A 95 8.56 3.44 3.34
CA ALA A 95 7.62 4.56 3.35
C ALA A 95 7.36 5.14 4.75
N ALA A 96 7.84 4.49 5.81
CA ALA A 96 7.59 4.86 7.21
C ALA A 96 6.10 4.98 7.56
N ILE A 97 5.28 4.03 7.09
CA ILE A 97 3.85 3.92 7.38
C ILE A 97 3.53 2.61 8.12
N ASN A 98 2.35 2.52 8.72
CA ASN A 98 1.87 1.27 9.33
C ASN A 98 1.06 0.43 8.33
N ALA A 99 0.90 -0.85 8.65
CA ALA A 99 0.12 -1.80 7.85
C ALA A 99 -1.31 -1.32 7.61
N THR A 100 -1.98 -0.76 8.63
CA THR A 100 -3.35 -0.24 8.51
C THR A 100 -3.48 0.76 7.39
N MET A 101 -2.53 1.70 7.26
CA MET A 101 -2.57 2.70 6.20
C MET A 101 -2.29 2.10 4.82
N LEU A 102 -1.34 1.16 4.70
CA LEU A 102 -1.07 0.49 3.44
C LEU A 102 -2.31 -0.26 2.94
N TYR A 103 -2.91 -1.12 3.77
CA TYR A 103 -4.07 -1.91 3.37
C TYR A 103 -5.34 -1.06 3.18
N ALA A 104 -5.55 -0.01 3.98
CA ALA A 104 -6.68 0.89 3.79
C ALA A 104 -6.58 1.66 2.46
N ASN A 105 -5.37 2.04 2.07
CA ASN A 105 -5.13 2.75 0.82
C ASN A 105 -4.99 1.84 -0.41
N ASN A 106 -4.77 0.54 -0.20
CA ASN A 106 -4.61 -0.46 -1.25
C ASN A 106 -5.43 -1.73 -0.91
N PRO A 107 -6.77 -1.65 -0.90
CA PRO A 107 -7.64 -2.75 -0.49
C PRO A 107 -7.56 -3.99 -1.39
N GLN A 108 -6.89 -3.89 -2.54
CA GLN A 108 -6.63 -5.03 -3.42
C GLN A 108 -5.53 -5.94 -2.90
N ILE A 109 -4.65 -5.47 -2.01
CA ILE A 109 -3.57 -6.30 -1.47
C ILE A 109 -4.17 -7.35 -0.52
N ASP A 110 -3.83 -8.61 -0.75
CA ASP A 110 -4.26 -9.71 0.12
C ASP A 110 -3.54 -9.69 1.49
N GLU A 111 -4.06 -10.47 2.44
CA GLU A 111 -3.51 -10.53 3.80
C GLU A 111 -2.06 -11.02 3.87
N TYR A 112 -1.58 -11.75 2.86
CA TYR A 112 -0.22 -12.29 2.78
C TYR A 112 0.71 -11.43 1.92
N CYS A 113 0.22 -10.32 1.36
CA CYS A 113 0.93 -9.51 0.37
C CYS A 113 1.45 -10.34 -0.83
N SER A 114 0.73 -11.41 -1.19
CA SER A 114 1.19 -12.38 -2.19
C SER A 114 0.85 -12.00 -3.62
N ASN A 115 -0.05 -11.02 -3.79
CA ASN A 115 -0.60 -10.61 -5.07
C ASN A 115 -0.05 -9.29 -5.61
N ILE A 116 0.93 -8.66 -4.95
CA ILE A 116 1.62 -7.50 -5.54
C ILE A 116 2.55 -7.95 -6.66
N TYR A 117 2.72 -7.11 -7.69
CA TYR A 117 3.54 -7.46 -8.85
C TYR A 117 4.39 -6.29 -9.33
N ILE A 118 5.48 -6.60 -10.04
CA ILE A 118 6.43 -5.58 -10.54
C ILE A 118 5.71 -4.60 -11.46
N GLY A 119 5.85 -3.30 -11.16
CA GLY A 119 5.23 -2.22 -11.90
C GLY A 119 3.91 -1.72 -11.32
N GLU A 120 3.28 -2.46 -10.40
CA GLU A 120 2.11 -1.98 -9.66
C GLU A 120 2.49 -0.71 -8.86
N VAL A 121 1.59 0.27 -8.80
CA VAL A 121 1.79 1.50 -8.03
C VAL A 121 0.89 1.52 -6.82
N LEU A 122 1.51 1.40 -5.64
CA LEU A 122 0.82 1.39 -4.36
C LEU A 122 0.75 2.80 -3.77
N CYS A 123 -0.37 3.12 -3.14
CA CYS A 123 -0.48 4.32 -2.32
C CYS A 123 0.20 4.10 -0.98
N VAL A 124 1.22 4.90 -0.67
CA VAL A 124 1.96 4.82 0.60
C VAL A 124 1.85 6.11 1.43
N ALA A 125 0.77 6.87 1.20
CA ALA A 125 0.46 8.03 2.02
C ALA A 125 0.11 7.62 3.46
N ASN A 126 0.58 8.41 4.43
CA ASN A 126 0.25 8.23 5.85
C ASN A 126 -1.12 8.84 6.24
N ALA A 127 -2.01 9.00 5.26
CA ALA A 127 -3.38 9.47 5.40
C ALA A 127 -4.26 8.67 4.45
N TYR A 128 -5.54 8.52 4.80
CA TYR A 128 -6.47 7.77 3.97
C TYR A 128 -6.79 8.57 2.70
N ALA A 129 -6.61 7.94 1.55
CA ALA A 129 -6.79 8.55 0.24
C ALA A 129 -7.40 7.58 -0.80
N ALA A 130 -7.73 6.34 -0.41
CA ALA A 130 -8.34 5.39 -1.34
C ALA A 130 -9.77 5.79 -1.73
N PRO A 131 -10.17 5.52 -2.98
CA PRO A 131 -11.56 5.55 -3.38
C PRO A 131 -12.39 4.48 -2.67
N GLU A 132 -13.71 4.67 -2.64
CA GLU A 132 -14.62 3.63 -2.20
C GLU A 132 -14.56 2.43 -3.17
N ALA A 133 -14.46 1.22 -2.61
CA ALA A 133 -14.36 0.02 -3.41
C ALA A 133 -15.64 -0.21 -4.23
N VAL A 134 -15.47 -0.61 -5.49
CA VAL A 134 -16.57 -1.03 -6.35
C VAL A 134 -16.86 -2.52 -6.09
N PRO A 135 -18.10 -2.92 -5.77
CA PRO A 135 -18.44 -4.33 -5.58
C PRO A 135 -18.10 -5.19 -6.80
N ASP A 136 -17.68 -6.43 -6.54
CA ASP A 136 -17.33 -7.44 -7.56
C ASP A 136 -16.19 -7.05 -8.51
N ARG A 137 -15.43 -5.99 -8.20
CA ARG A 137 -14.26 -5.56 -8.97
C ARG A 137 -12.97 -6.04 -8.31
N HIS A 138 -12.15 -6.78 -9.06
CA HIS A 138 -10.86 -7.29 -8.58
C HIS A 138 -9.71 -6.54 -9.28
N VAL A 139 -9.29 -5.43 -8.68
CA VAL A 139 -8.13 -4.68 -9.15
C VAL A 139 -6.84 -5.44 -8.81
N GLY A 140 -5.82 -5.39 -9.65
CA GLY A 140 -4.51 -5.98 -9.34
C GLY A 140 -4.39 -7.47 -9.65
N SER A 141 -5.34 -8.05 -10.39
CA SER A 141 -5.04 -9.29 -11.12
C SER A 141 -4.06 -8.94 -12.24
N PRO A 142 -3.01 -9.74 -12.52
CA PRO A 142 -2.12 -9.54 -13.67
C PRO A 142 -2.93 -9.72 -14.95
N GLY A 143 -3.64 -8.66 -15.31
CA GLY A 143 -4.65 -8.61 -16.35
C GLY A 143 -4.00 -8.41 -17.71
N GLY A 144 -3.48 -9.50 -18.26
CA GLY A 144 -3.08 -9.57 -19.67
C GLY A 144 -1.73 -8.93 -19.99
N GLU A 145 -1.05 -9.58 -20.93
CA GLU A 145 0.21 -9.14 -21.52
C GLU A 145 0.13 -7.64 -21.90
N PRO A 146 1.18 -6.84 -21.61
CA PRO A 146 1.20 -5.43 -22.00
C PRO A 146 0.94 -5.30 -23.51
N ALA A 147 0.22 -4.25 -23.93
CA ALA A 147 0.15 -3.88 -25.34
C ALA A 147 1.55 -3.48 -25.84
N GLY A 148 2.34 -4.48 -26.20
CA GLY A 148 3.71 -4.33 -26.68
C GLY A 148 4.78 -4.46 -25.59
N PRO A 149 6.04 -4.71 -26.00
CA PRO A 149 7.16 -4.72 -25.08
C PRO A 149 7.23 -3.36 -24.37
N PRO A 150 7.58 -3.34 -23.06
CA PRO A 150 7.78 -2.08 -22.35
C PRO A 150 8.71 -1.22 -23.19
N ALA A 151 8.31 0.04 -23.45
CA ALA A 151 9.20 1.00 -24.07
C ALA A 151 10.53 0.94 -23.33
N SER A 152 11.63 0.76 -24.07
CA SER A 152 12.98 0.69 -23.56
C SER A 152 13.43 2.07 -23.09
N VAL A 153 12.72 2.61 -22.10
CA VAL A 153 13.27 3.65 -21.25
C VAL A 153 14.21 2.93 -20.28
N PRO A 154 15.47 3.36 -20.17
CA PRO A 154 16.32 2.89 -19.09
C PRO A 154 15.62 3.30 -17.81
N TYR A 155 15.14 2.32 -17.05
CA TYR A 155 14.77 2.51 -15.66
C TYR A 155 15.93 3.26 -15.02
N PRO A 156 15.80 4.53 -14.60
CA PRO A 156 16.84 5.12 -13.81
C PRO A 156 16.83 4.31 -12.52
N GLU A 157 17.81 3.44 -12.37
CA GLU A 157 18.09 2.75 -11.13
C GLU A 157 17.97 3.80 -10.03
N ALA A 158 17.02 3.58 -9.12
CA ALA A 158 16.76 4.52 -8.04
C ALA A 158 18.09 4.69 -7.30
N LYS A 159 18.76 5.81 -7.55
CA LYS A 159 20.00 6.13 -6.86
C LYS A 159 19.67 6.08 -5.38
N PRO A 160 20.35 5.25 -4.57
CA PRO A 160 20.07 5.18 -3.15
C PRO A 160 20.15 6.60 -2.59
N THR A 161 19.02 7.11 -2.12
CA THR A 161 18.99 8.36 -1.39
C THR A 161 19.87 8.13 -0.17
N SER A 162 20.92 8.93 -0.08
CA SER A 162 21.81 8.87 1.06
C SER A 162 20.97 9.13 2.29
N LYS A 163 20.95 8.18 3.22
CA LYS A 163 20.45 8.37 4.59
C LYS A 163 20.86 9.77 5.06
N PRO A 164 19.95 10.61 5.60
CA PRO A 164 20.35 11.86 6.22
C PRO A 164 21.43 11.54 7.26
N LYS A 165 22.63 12.11 7.08
CA LYS A 165 23.64 12.12 8.14
C LYS A 165 23.05 12.92 9.29
N SER A 166 22.55 12.22 10.30
CA SER A 166 22.25 12.79 11.60
C SER A 166 23.56 13.21 12.23
N ASN A 167 23.99 14.43 11.95
CA ASN A 167 25.15 15.09 12.56
C ASN A 167 24.84 16.56 12.90
N ASP A 168 23.57 16.93 13.03
CA ASP A 168 23.23 18.19 13.70
C ASP A 168 23.24 17.95 15.22
N PRO A 169 24.06 18.68 15.99
CA PRO A 169 24.03 18.59 17.44
C PRO A 169 22.64 18.98 17.96
N ALA A 170 22.11 18.17 18.87
CA ALA A 170 20.91 18.48 19.64
C ALA A 170 21.03 19.89 20.25
N PRO A 171 19.97 20.73 20.23
CA PRO A 171 20.00 22.01 20.91
C PRO A 171 20.24 21.80 22.41
N ALA A 172 21.24 22.52 22.94
CA ALA A 172 21.56 22.52 24.36
C ALA A 172 20.35 22.97 25.22
N PRO A 173 20.17 22.41 26.43
CA PRO A 173 19.09 22.83 27.33
C PRO A 173 19.33 24.27 27.84
N ALA A 174 18.25 25.04 27.92
CA ALA A 174 18.23 26.39 28.48
C ALA A 174 18.51 26.38 30.00
N PRO A 175 19.15 27.43 30.56
CA PRO A 175 19.51 27.46 31.97
C PRO A 175 18.31 27.77 32.89
N GLU A 176 18.26 27.02 33.99
CA GLU A 176 17.39 27.21 35.16
C GLU A 176 17.69 28.54 35.87
N ASN A 177 16.65 29.22 36.37
CA ASN A 177 16.75 30.28 37.37
C ASN A 177 15.88 29.94 38.60
N SER A 178 16.55 29.87 39.74
CA SER A 178 16.11 29.77 41.15
C SER A 178 15.31 31.03 41.57
N ASP A 179 14.39 31.12 42.55
CA ASP A 179 14.14 30.56 43.91
C ASP A 179 12.69 31.03 44.35
N PRO A 180 12.18 30.88 45.60
CA PRO A 180 11.89 29.65 46.37
C PRO A 180 10.49 29.64 47.09
N ALA A 181 10.00 28.41 47.42
CA ALA A 181 9.26 27.98 48.64
C ALA A 181 7.85 28.57 49.02
N PRO A 182 7.03 27.92 49.89
CA PRO A 182 7.26 26.68 50.65
C PRO A 182 6.15 25.60 50.55
N ALA A 183 6.51 24.41 51.05
CA ALA A 183 5.67 23.24 51.28
C ALA A 183 4.57 23.46 52.36
N PRO A 184 3.63 22.50 52.50
CA PRO A 184 3.86 21.47 53.52
C PRO A 184 3.68 20.03 53.02
N ALA A 185 4.43 19.12 53.66
CA ALA A 185 4.41 17.66 53.50
C ALA A 185 3.43 17.01 54.52
N PRO A 186 3.39 15.67 54.68
CA PRO A 186 2.99 14.65 53.70
C PRO A 186 1.94 13.67 54.30
N GLU A 187 1.22 12.91 53.46
CA GLU A 187 0.66 11.62 53.89
C GLU A 187 1.15 10.51 52.96
N SER A 188 1.91 9.62 53.59
CA SER A 188 2.47 8.36 53.12
C SER A 188 1.35 7.36 52.86
N ASN A 189 1.42 6.60 51.76
CA ASN A 189 1.05 5.19 51.78
C ASN A 189 1.75 4.41 50.66
N ASN A 190 2.79 3.70 51.08
CA ASN A 190 3.38 2.56 50.38
C ASN A 190 2.32 1.47 50.15
N SER A 191 2.30 0.90 48.95
CA SER A 191 1.93 -0.50 48.76
C SER A 191 2.77 -1.10 47.64
N ALA A 192 3.40 -2.21 48.02
CA ALA A 192 4.39 -2.99 47.31
C ALA A 192 3.80 -3.69 46.06
N PRO A 193 4.65 -4.21 45.14
CA PRO A 193 4.21 -4.79 43.88
C PRO A 193 3.65 -6.21 44.08
N ALA A 194 2.57 -6.53 43.36
CA ALA A 194 2.04 -7.88 43.25
C ALA A 194 2.79 -8.68 42.16
N PRO A 195 2.94 -10.01 42.33
CA PRO A 195 3.95 -10.81 41.64
C PRO A 195 3.58 -11.23 40.21
N GLU A 196 4.63 -11.47 39.43
CA GLU A 196 4.63 -12.10 38.10
C GLU A 196 3.96 -13.49 38.14
N PRO A 197 3.19 -13.88 37.10
CA PRO A 197 2.81 -15.27 36.92
C PRO A 197 3.96 -16.07 36.30
N GLU A 198 4.41 -17.06 37.07
CA GLU A 198 5.31 -18.15 36.71
C GLU A 198 4.75 -18.94 35.51
N ASN A 199 5.36 -18.77 34.34
CA ASN A 199 5.07 -19.59 33.16
C ASN A 199 6.10 -20.71 33.04
N THR A 200 5.81 -21.86 33.65
CA THR A 200 6.52 -23.11 33.41
C THR A 200 6.24 -23.62 31.99
N GLN A 201 7.17 -23.35 31.07
CA GLN A 201 7.22 -24.01 29.78
C GLN A 201 8.30 -25.11 29.80
N PRO A 202 7.96 -26.39 29.48
CA PRO A 202 8.94 -27.46 29.37
C PRO A 202 9.91 -27.23 28.20
N PRO A 203 11.14 -27.78 28.27
CA PRO A 203 12.21 -27.50 27.31
C PRO A 203 11.84 -28.02 25.91
N ALA A 204 11.89 -27.12 24.94
CA ALA A 204 11.90 -27.48 23.53
C ALA A 204 13.27 -28.12 23.22
N THR A 205 13.23 -29.41 22.88
CA THR A 205 14.31 -30.10 22.20
C THR A 205 14.51 -29.45 20.84
N SER A 206 15.70 -28.88 20.62
CA SER A 206 16.21 -28.63 19.27
C SER A 206 16.22 -29.94 18.48
N PRO A 207 15.69 -29.98 17.24
CA PRO A 207 16.25 -30.83 16.22
C PRO A 207 17.40 -30.07 15.56
N ASP A 208 18.60 -30.55 15.81
CA ASP A 208 19.73 -30.35 14.90
C ASP A 208 19.30 -30.88 13.53
N ASN A 209 19.15 -29.99 12.55
CA ASN A 209 19.02 -30.38 11.14
C ASN A 209 20.39 -30.16 10.51
N ASP A 210 21.28 -31.11 10.76
CA ASP A 210 22.45 -31.38 9.93
C ASP A 210 21.98 -32.20 8.71
N ASP A 211 22.47 -31.77 7.53
CA ASP A 211 22.73 -32.58 6.34
C ASP A 211 21.60 -33.46 5.74
N ASP A 212 20.89 -32.92 4.74
CA ASP A 212 20.29 -33.71 3.66
C ASP A 212 20.32 -32.89 2.34
N ASP A 213 21.52 -32.56 1.89
CA ASP A 213 21.83 -31.94 0.58
C ASP A 213 22.17 -33.03 -0.46
N ALA A 214 21.32 -34.05 -0.59
CA ALA A 214 21.51 -35.14 -1.55
C ALA A 214 20.18 -35.80 -1.94
N ASP A 215 19.41 -35.15 -2.82
CA ASP A 215 18.58 -35.78 -3.87
C ASP A 215 17.58 -34.76 -4.46
N LEU A 216 18.09 -33.67 -5.04
CA LEU A 216 17.31 -32.87 -5.98
C LEU A 216 17.58 -33.40 -7.40
N PRO A 217 16.56 -33.80 -8.17
CA PRO A 217 16.75 -34.23 -9.55
C PRO A 217 17.31 -33.06 -10.37
N GLU A 218 18.40 -33.33 -11.09
CA GLU A 218 19.04 -32.37 -11.98
C GLU A 218 18.00 -31.78 -12.93
N CYS A 219 17.88 -30.45 -12.94
CA CYS A 219 17.12 -29.75 -13.96
C CYS A 219 17.92 -29.87 -15.26
N GLU A 220 17.52 -30.79 -16.14
CA GLU A 220 18.04 -30.88 -17.50
C GLU A 220 17.90 -29.51 -18.17
N ASP A 221 19.03 -28.90 -18.54
CA ASP A 221 19.08 -27.64 -19.28
C ASP A 221 18.51 -27.87 -20.70
N PRO A 222 17.39 -27.24 -21.07
CA PRO A 222 16.78 -27.47 -22.38
C PRO A 222 17.57 -26.86 -23.54
N ASN A 223 18.74 -26.25 -23.30
CA ASN A 223 19.57 -25.64 -24.34
C ASN A 223 21.00 -26.23 -24.45
N ASP A 224 21.25 -27.43 -23.92
CA ASP A 224 22.50 -28.15 -24.20
C ASP A 224 22.40 -28.91 -25.55
N ASP A 225 22.55 -28.20 -26.66
CA ASP A 225 22.60 -28.75 -28.01
C ASP A 225 24.02 -29.20 -28.37
N GLY A 226 24.51 -30.20 -27.63
CA GLY A 226 25.87 -30.76 -27.72
C GLY A 226 26.40 -30.99 -29.15
N TYR A 227 27.11 -29.99 -29.67
CA TYR A 227 27.96 -30.04 -30.86
C TYR A 227 29.21 -29.16 -30.71
#